data_AF-A0A257LH96-F1
#
_entry.id   AF-A0A257LH96-F1
#
_cell.length_a   1.000
_cell.length_b   1.000
_cell.length_c   1.000
_cell.angle_alpha   90.00
_cell.angle_beta   90.00
_cell.angle_gamma   90.00
#
_symmetry.space_group_name_H-M   'P 1'
#
loop_
_entity.id
_entity.type
_entity.pdbx_description
1 polymer ?
#
loop_
_entity_poly.entity_id
_entity_poly.type
_entity_poly.pdbx_seq_one_letter_code
_entity_poly.pdbx_strand_id
1 'polypeptide(L)'
;MGRMLLVRESMWLSRLHDSIQVAFDWFDYQTHAFNFDELRFGNPLKRDEMIIEDDRDVSLADLDLENRARFTYGYHFSEGWQVEIRVDKPVALEKGLRYPHCVAGERAGPPEDCGGLEAFHDMLACLKEPDTELGREWREWIGPDYDPDVCNLTKINQSLRRLTK
;
A
#
# COMPACT_ATOMS: atom_id res chain seq x y z
N MET A 1 -9.70 -6.48 0.15
CA MET A 1 -8.61 -6.34 1.13
C MET A 1 -8.47 -4.87 1.46
N GLY A 2 -8.00 -4.52 2.65
CA GLY A 2 -7.91 -3.12 3.05
C GLY A 2 -7.04 -2.93 4.29
N ARG A 3 -6.57 -1.70 4.51
CA ARG A 3 -5.77 -1.30 5.65
C ARG A 3 -6.29 0.05 6.13
N MET A 4 -6.47 0.20 7.44
CA MET A 4 -6.81 1.47 8.07
C MET A 4 -5.58 1.97 8.84
N LEU A 5 -4.97 3.03 8.31
CA LEU A 5 -3.75 3.61 8.88
C LEU A 5 -4.09 4.94 9.56
N LEU A 6 -3.59 5.11 10.78
CA LEU A 6 -3.44 6.41 11.40
C LEU A 6 -2.08 6.97 11.04
N VAL A 7 -2.07 8.18 10.49
CA VAL A 7 -0.87 8.91 10.09
C VAL A 7 -0.90 10.31 10.70
N ARG A 8 0.25 11.00 10.72
CA ARG A 8 0.33 12.41 11.12
C ARG A 8 0.28 13.27 9.88
N GLU A 9 -0.46 14.37 9.93
CA GLU A 9 -0.47 15.39 8.85
C GLU A 9 0.94 15.94 8.56
N SER A 10 1.80 16.00 9.57
CA SER A 10 3.18 16.46 9.45
C SER A 10 4.12 15.43 8.79
N MET A 11 3.63 14.26 8.39
CA MET A 11 4.44 13.27 7.67
C MET A 11 4.61 13.69 6.21
N TRP A 12 5.80 13.44 5.66
CA TRP A 12 6.05 13.51 4.23
C TRP A 12 5.17 12.51 3.47
N LEU A 13 4.78 12.84 2.25
CA LEU A 13 3.98 11.94 1.41
C LEU A 13 4.77 10.67 1.03
N SER A 14 6.08 10.78 0.83
CA SER A 14 6.99 9.62 0.71
C SER A 14 6.92 8.67 1.91
N ARG A 15 6.59 9.19 3.09
CA ARG A 15 6.38 8.35 4.28
C ARG A 15 5.06 7.60 4.26
N LEU A 16 4.04 8.15 3.60
CA LEU A 16 2.80 7.42 3.33
C LEU A 16 3.08 6.28 2.35
N HIS A 17 3.94 6.49 1.34
CA HIS A 17 4.41 5.42 0.45
C HIS A 17 5.06 4.27 1.22
N ASP A 18 6.05 4.56 2.08
CA ASP A 18 6.68 3.54 2.95
C ASP A 18 5.63 2.77 3.77
N SER A 19 4.62 3.48 4.27
CA SER A 19 3.56 2.91 5.10
C SER A 19 2.67 1.94 4.31
N ILE A 20 2.37 2.27 3.05
CA ILE A 20 1.59 1.41 2.15
C ILE A 20 2.39 0.15 1.81
N GLN A 21 3.67 0.30 1.44
CA GLN A 21 4.58 -0.82 1.15
C GLN A 21 4.60 -1.81 2.32
N VAL A 22 4.83 -1.31 3.54
CA VAL A 22 4.81 -2.14 4.75
C VAL A 22 3.44 -2.77 5.03
N ALA A 23 2.34 -2.04 4.80
CA ALA A 23 1.00 -2.53 5.10
C ALA A 23 0.56 -3.69 4.18
N PHE A 24 1.09 -3.74 2.96
CA PHE A 24 0.84 -4.81 1.99
C PHE A 24 1.98 -5.85 1.90
N ASP A 25 3.07 -5.68 2.66
CA ASP A 25 4.25 -6.56 2.66
C ASP A 25 4.98 -6.58 1.30
N TRP A 26 5.06 -5.41 0.66
CA TRP A 26 5.80 -5.15 -0.56
C TRP A 26 7.25 -4.68 -0.27
N PHE A 27 8.07 -4.69 -1.31
CA PHE A 27 9.53 -4.60 -1.29
C PHE A 27 10.08 -3.32 -1.93
N ASP A 28 9.23 -2.44 -2.47
CA ASP A 28 9.60 -1.10 -2.94
C ASP A 28 10.68 -1.06 -4.05
N TYR A 29 10.55 -1.89 -5.10
CA TYR A 29 11.42 -1.86 -6.29
C TYR A 29 10.73 -1.33 -7.55
N GLN A 30 9.43 -1.00 -7.49
CA GLN A 30 8.71 -0.39 -8.60
C GLN A 30 8.55 1.13 -8.42
N THR A 31 8.25 1.82 -9.51
CA THR A 31 7.89 3.24 -9.43
C THR A 31 6.49 3.43 -8.87
N HIS A 32 6.26 4.49 -8.10
CA HIS A 32 4.95 4.88 -7.59
C HIS A 32 4.55 6.32 -7.95
N ALA A 33 3.24 6.55 -7.88
CA ALA A 33 2.66 7.88 -7.94
C ALA A 33 1.33 7.94 -7.16
N PHE A 34 1.19 8.96 -6.32
CA PHE A 34 -0.08 9.45 -5.80
C PHE A 34 -0.72 10.37 -6.83
N ASN A 35 -2.01 10.19 -7.08
CA ASN A 35 -2.79 10.94 -8.06
C ASN A 35 -3.92 11.70 -7.35
N PHE A 36 -3.85 13.02 -7.41
CA PHE A 36 -4.75 13.98 -6.77
C PHE A 36 -5.39 14.84 -7.85
N ASP A 37 -6.48 14.38 -8.46
CA ASP A 37 -7.12 15.04 -9.61
C ASP A 37 -6.10 15.35 -10.72
N GLU A 38 -5.68 16.61 -10.86
CA GLU A 38 -4.68 17.08 -11.84
C GLU A 38 -3.23 17.02 -11.32
N LEU A 39 -3.03 16.85 -10.01
CA LEU A 39 -1.71 16.83 -9.36
C LEU A 39 -1.22 15.39 -9.18
N ARG A 40 0.10 15.19 -9.33
CA ARG A 40 0.75 13.88 -9.12
C ARG A 40 2.04 14.04 -8.35
N PHE A 41 2.26 13.15 -7.39
CA PHE A 41 3.47 13.13 -6.56
C PHE A 41 4.01 11.70 -6.45
N GLY A 42 5.31 11.50 -6.52
CA GLY A 42 5.91 10.16 -6.43
C GLY A 42 7.35 10.19 -6.92
N ASN A 43 7.76 9.16 -7.69
CA ASN A 43 9.05 9.24 -8.37
C ASN A 43 9.00 10.37 -9.42
N PRO A 44 9.88 11.39 -9.32
CA PRO A 44 9.78 12.58 -10.14
C PRO A 44 9.98 12.25 -11.61
N LEU A 45 9.06 12.74 -12.45
CA LEU A 45 9.07 12.51 -13.89
C LEU A 45 8.51 13.75 -14.59
N LYS A 46 9.19 14.20 -15.64
CA LYS A 46 8.68 15.23 -16.55
C LYS A 46 8.82 14.74 -17.98
N ARG A 47 7.69 14.41 -18.61
CA ARG A 47 7.66 13.90 -19.99
C ARG A 47 6.39 14.39 -20.68
N ASP A 48 6.56 15.09 -21.79
CA ASP A 48 5.47 15.71 -22.54
C ASP A 48 4.58 16.56 -21.59
N GLU A 49 3.29 16.26 -21.50
CA GLU A 49 2.33 16.91 -20.60
C GLU A 49 2.25 16.26 -19.21
N MET A 50 2.95 15.13 -18.99
CA MET A 50 2.94 14.41 -17.72
C MET A 50 4.04 14.92 -16.79
N ILE A 51 3.61 15.44 -15.64
CA ILE A 51 4.47 15.88 -14.54
C ILE A 51 4.11 15.06 -13.30
N ILE A 52 5.12 14.46 -12.68
CA ILE A 52 5.07 13.88 -11.34
C ILE A 52 6.08 14.68 -10.51
N GLU A 53 5.59 15.37 -9.50
CA GLU A 53 6.40 16.10 -8.52
C GLU A 53 6.99 15.12 -7.49
N ASP A 54 8.06 15.53 -6.81
CA ASP A 54 8.73 14.68 -5.83
C ASP A 54 7.92 14.56 -4.53
N ASP A 55 7.53 13.35 -4.14
CA ASP A 55 6.75 13.14 -2.91
C ASP A 55 7.55 13.33 -1.62
N ARG A 56 8.88 13.50 -1.73
CA ARG A 56 9.76 13.83 -0.61
C ARG A 56 9.73 15.30 -0.23
N ASP A 57 9.19 16.16 -1.10
CA ASP A 57 9.13 17.61 -0.91
C ASP A 57 7.73 18.11 -0.50
N VAL A 58 6.77 17.20 -0.26
CA VAL A 58 5.39 17.53 0.11
C VAL A 58 4.96 16.75 1.36
N SER A 59 4.34 17.43 2.32
CA SER A 59 3.76 16.80 3.51
C SER A 59 2.27 16.54 3.32
N LEU A 60 1.69 15.65 4.14
CA LEU A 60 0.25 15.39 4.09
C LEU A 60 -0.59 16.63 4.43
N ALA A 61 -0.05 17.55 5.24
CA ALA A 61 -0.68 18.83 5.56
C ALA A 61 -0.81 19.77 4.33
N ASP A 62 0.05 19.61 3.32
CA ASP A 62 0.04 20.44 2.11
C ASP A 62 -1.04 20.00 1.09
N LEU A 63 -1.68 18.84 1.31
CA LEU A 63 -2.54 18.18 0.32
C LEU A 63 -4.04 18.43 0.53
N ASP A 64 -4.39 19.27 1.50
CA ASP A 64 -5.77 19.63 1.85
C ASP A 64 -6.68 18.40 2.04
N LEU A 65 -6.17 17.41 2.80
CA LEU A 65 -6.85 16.12 2.97
C LEU A 65 -8.22 16.24 3.64
N GLU A 66 -8.45 17.28 4.45
CA GLU A 66 -9.75 17.54 5.08
C GLU A 66 -10.87 17.77 4.05
N ASN A 67 -10.54 18.41 2.92
CA ASN A 67 -11.49 18.65 1.83
C ASN A 67 -11.42 17.59 0.73
N ARG A 68 -10.56 16.59 0.88
CA ARG A 68 -10.29 15.57 -0.13
C ARG A 68 -10.61 14.16 0.38
N ALA A 69 -11.82 13.71 0.10
CA ALA A 69 -12.32 12.42 0.59
C ALA A 69 -11.57 11.19 0.02
N ARG A 70 -10.98 11.27 -1.18
CA ARG A 70 -10.26 10.16 -1.81
C ARG A 70 -9.18 10.61 -2.79
N PHE A 71 -8.21 9.75 -3.01
CA PHE A 71 -7.19 9.82 -4.07
C PHE A 71 -6.65 8.41 -4.35
N THR A 72 -5.78 8.24 -5.36
CA THR A 72 -5.24 6.90 -5.70
C THR A 72 -3.73 6.87 -5.65
N TYR A 73 -3.19 5.75 -5.20
CA TYR A 73 -1.77 5.43 -5.23
C TYR A 73 -1.54 4.30 -6.24
N GLY A 74 -0.72 4.55 -7.25
CA GLY A 74 -0.26 3.54 -8.20
C GLY A 74 1.16 3.12 -7.87
N TYR A 75 1.47 1.83 -8.01
CA TYR A 75 2.78 1.23 -7.75
C TYR A 75 3.15 0.24 -8.85
N HIS A 76 3.66 0.76 -9.97
CA HIS A 76 4.22 0.08 -11.15
C HIS A 76 4.27 1.00 -12.39
N PHE A 77 4.89 0.52 -13.48
CA PHE A 77 4.59 0.91 -14.86
C PHE A 77 3.87 -0.26 -15.56
N SER A 78 2.71 -0.02 -16.22
CA SER A 78 1.82 -0.97 -16.93
C SER A 78 0.90 -1.90 -16.10
N GLU A 79 1.40 -2.99 -15.51
CA GLU A 79 0.58 -3.99 -14.78
C GLU A 79 1.02 -4.08 -13.32
N GLY A 80 0.24 -3.52 -12.41
CA GLY A 80 0.58 -3.57 -10.99
C GLY A 80 -0.52 -2.99 -10.14
N TRP A 81 -0.14 -2.48 -8.97
CA TRP A 81 -1.10 -2.22 -7.93
C TRP A 81 -1.62 -0.79 -7.95
N GLN A 82 -2.94 -0.66 -8.05
CA GLN A 82 -3.65 0.57 -7.78
C GLN A 82 -4.40 0.45 -6.45
N VAL A 83 -4.09 1.35 -5.52
CA VAL A 83 -4.70 1.44 -4.20
C VAL A 83 -5.57 2.69 -4.13
N GLU A 84 -6.86 2.52 -3.90
CA GLU A 84 -7.74 3.65 -3.54
C GLU A 84 -7.47 4.03 -2.08
N ILE A 85 -7.14 5.30 -1.84
CA ILE A 85 -6.95 5.85 -0.50
C ILE A 85 -8.15 6.72 -0.18
N ARG A 86 -8.83 6.40 0.93
CA ARG A 86 -9.95 7.17 1.46
C ARG A 86 -9.48 7.89 2.71
N VAL A 87 -9.75 9.19 2.77
CA VAL A 87 -9.44 10.01 3.93
C VAL A 87 -10.65 10.01 4.85
N ASP A 88 -10.44 9.50 6.06
CA ASP A 88 -11.42 9.59 7.14
C ASP A 88 -11.18 10.84 7.99
N LYS A 89 -12.11 11.11 8.91
CA LYS A 89 -12.04 12.31 9.76
C LYS A 89 -10.75 12.35 10.60
N PRO A 90 -10.16 13.53 10.81
CA PRO A 90 -9.06 13.71 11.75
C PRO A 90 -9.44 13.21 13.14
N VAL A 91 -8.48 12.57 13.81
CA VAL A 91 -8.63 12.07 15.19
C VAL A 91 -7.55 12.68 16.07
N ALA A 92 -7.85 12.83 17.36
CA ALA A 92 -6.87 13.33 18.32
C ALA A 92 -5.68 12.38 18.43
N LEU A 93 -4.48 12.94 18.60
CA LEU A 93 -3.27 12.16 18.83
C LEU A 93 -3.38 11.39 20.15
N GLU A 94 -3.05 10.10 20.10
CA GLU A 94 -3.04 9.23 21.28
C GLU A 94 -1.66 9.20 21.93
N LYS A 95 -1.61 9.48 23.24
CA LYS A 95 -0.36 9.48 23.99
C LYS A 95 0.21 8.06 24.08
N GLY A 96 1.45 7.89 23.61
CA GLY A 96 2.15 6.60 23.64
C GLY A 96 1.98 5.77 22.37
N LEU A 97 1.08 6.16 21.47
CA LEU A 97 0.96 5.55 20.15
C LEU A 97 2.04 6.08 19.21
N ARG A 98 2.69 5.17 18.47
CA ARG A 98 3.65 5.52 17.41
C ARG A 98 2.92 5.55 16.07
N TYR A 99 3.22 6.56 15.27
CA TYR A 99 2.66 6.74 13.93
C TYR A 99 3.75 6.55 12.88
N PRO A 100 3.45 6.00 11.70
CA PRO A 100 2.16 5.45 11.27
C PRO A 100 1.74 4.22 12.11
N HIS A 101 0.42 4.00 12.23
CA HIS A 101 -0.15 2.87 12.96
C HIS A 101 -1.30 2.22 12.18
N CYS A 102 -1.29 0.91 12.01
CA CYS A 102 -2.38 0.17 11.40
C CYS A 102 -3.38 -0.29 12.48
N VAL A 103 -4.59 0.29 12.47
CA VAL A 103 -5.63 0.00 13.48
C VAL A 103 -6.57 -1.12 13.05
N ALA A 104 -6.71 -1.35 11.74
CA ALA A 104 -7.55 -2.40 11.19
C ALA A 104 -7.04 -2.83 9.82
N GLY A 105 -7.41 -4.04 9.42
CA GLY A 105 -7.08 -4.54 8.09
C GLY A 105 -7.82 -5.84 7.79
N GLU A 106 -8.05 -6.07 6.51
CA GLU A 106 -8.78 -7.22 6.00
C GLU A 106 -7.96 -7.93 4.93
N ARG A 107 -7.84 -9.25 5.06
CA ARG A 107 -7.14 -10.15 4.13
C ARG A 107 -5.63 -9.87 4.01
N ALA A 108 -4.87 -10.83 3.51
CA ALA A 108 -3.48 -10.57 3.17
C ALA A 108 -3.37 -9.55 2.02
N GLY A 109 -2.23 -8.86 1.95
CA GLY A 109 -1.90 -8.07 0.76
C GLY A 109 -1.60 -9.01 -0.40
N PRO A 110 -1.74 -8.55 -1.66
CA PRO A 110 -1.39 -9.39 -2.78
C PRO A 110 0.16 -9.49 -2.85
N PRO A 111 0.72 -10.68 -3.12
CA PRO A 111 2.16 -10.78 -3.34
C PRO A 111 2.57 -9.87 -4.49
N GLU A 112 3.62 -9.09 -4.30
CA GLU A 112 3.98 -8.00 -5.21
C GLU A 112 4.15 -8.46 -6.67
N ASP A 113 4.86 -9.58 -6.86
CA ASP A 113 5.22 -10.16 -8.15
C ASP A 113 4.24 -11.24 -8.65
N CYS A 114 3.02 -11.33 -8.11
CA CYS A 114 2.09 -12.38 -8.54
C CYS A 114 1.55 -12.20 -9.98
N GLY A 115 1.95 -11.15 -10.71
CA GLY A 115 1.53 -10.91 -12.09
C GLY A 115 0.28 -10.02 -12.23
N GLY A 116 -0.01 -9.19 -11.23
CA GLY A 116 -1.15 -8.25 -11.26
C GLY A 116 -2.48 -8.86 -10.82
N LEU A 117 -3.57 -8.13 -11.08
CA LEU A 117 -4.90 -8.43 -10.52
C LEU A 117 -5.49 -9.75 -11.02
N GLU A 118 -5.39 -10.03 -12.32
CA GLU A 118 -5.93 -11.26 -12.91
C GLU A 118 -5.20 -12.49 -12.36
N ALA A 119 -3.87 -12.48 -12.41
CA ALA A 119 -3.05 -13.55 -11.89
C ALA A 119 -3.21 -13.74 -10.37
N PHE A 120 -3.45 -12.66 -9.61
CA PHE A 120 -3.81 -12.75 -8.20
C PHE A 120 -5.13 -13.50 -7.98
N HIS A 121 -6.16 -13.23 -8.78
CA HIS A 121 -7.43 -13.95 -8.68
C HIS A 121 -7.29 -15.42 -9.08
N ASP A 122 -6.52 -15.72 -10.12
CA ASP A 122 -6.23 -17.09 -10.54
C ASP A 122 -5.47 -17.85 -9.44
N MET A 123 -4.45 -17.21 -8.84
CA MET A 123 -3.75 -17.74 -7.69
C MET A 123 -4.71 -18.05 -6.53
N LEU A 124 -5.60 -17.12 -6.17
CA LEU A 124 -6.59 -17.34 -5.12
C LEU A 124 -7.56 -18.49 -5.43
N ALA A 125 -7.91 -18.70 -6.69
CA ALA A 125 -8.72 -19.84 -7.11
C ALA A 125 -7.93 -21.15 -6.97
N CYS A 126 -6.69 -21.18 -7.46
CA CYS A 126 -5.81 -22.34 -7.38
C CYS A 126 -5.50 -22.76 -5.93
N LEU A 127 -5.35 -21.80 -5.01
CA LEU A 127 -5.11 -22.09 -3.59
C LEU A 127 -6.28 -22.80 -2.89
N LYS A 128 -7.49 -22.77 -3.47
CA LYS A 128 -8.65 -23.56 -3.00
C LYS A 128 -8.65 -25.00 -3.52
N GLU A 129 -7.79 -25.31 -4.50
CA GLU A 129 -7.61 -26.63 -5.11
C GLU A 129 -6.15 -27.09 -4.97
N PRO A 130 -5.63 -27.25 -3.73
CA PRO A 130 -4.21 -27.47 -3.47
C PRO A 130 -3.67 -28.80 -4.02
N ASP A 131 -4.55 -29.74 -4.37
CA ASP A 131 -4.18 -31.05 -4.94
C ASP A 131 -4.01 -31.03 -6.47
N THR A 132 -4.28 -29.90 -7.12
CA THR A 132 -3.97 -29.70 -8.55
C THR A 132 -2.49 -29.39 -8.74
N GLU A 133 -1.98 -29.56 -9.97
CA GLU A 133 -0.60 -29.18 -10.31
C GLU A 133 -0.36 -27.69 -10.07
N LEU A 134 -1.23 -26.84 -10.63
CA LEU A 134 -1.17 -25.38 -10.45
C LEU A 134 -1.35 -24.95 -8.98
N GLY A 135 -2.23 -25.61 -8.22
CA GLY A 135 -2.41 -25.35 -6.80
C GLY A 135 -1.15 -25.61 -5.97
N ARG A 136 -0.41 -26.68 -6.30
CA ARG A 136 0.90 -26.98 -5.68
C ARG A 136 1.96 -25.98 -6.09
N GLU A 137 2.06 -25.63 -7.37
CA GLU A 137 3.01 -24.64 -7.87
C GLU A 137 2.83 -23.28 -7.19
N TRP A 138 1.59 -22.79 -7.09
CA TRP A 138 1.30 -21.53 -6.39
C TRP A 138 1.64 -21.61 -4.91
N ARG A 139 1.36 -22.74 -4.25
CA ARG A 139 1.69 -22.92 -2.82
C ARG A 139 3.20 -22.95 -2.58
N GLU A 140 3.96 -23.59 -3.47
CA GLU A 140 5.42 -23.62 -3.40
C GLU A 140 6.01 -22.22 -3.63
N TRP A 141 5.49 -21.49 -4.62
CA TRP A 141 5.97 -20.14 -4.94
C TRP A 141 5.68 -19.13 -3.83
N ILE A 142 4.44 -19.09 -3.32
CA ILE A 142 4.02 -18.10 -2.31
C ILE A 142 4.53 -18.42 -0.90
N GLY A 143 4.86 -19.69 -0.67
CA GLY A 143 5.29 -20.19 0.62
C GLY A 143 4.14 -20.59 1.57
N PRO A 144 4.47 -21.35 2.63
CA PRO A 144 3.49 -21.95 3.53
C PRO A 144 2.80 -20.94 4.46
N ASP A 145 3.42 -19.78 4.69
CA ASP A 145 2.95 -18.79 5.67
C ASP A 145 1.89 -17.83 5.11
N TYR A 146 1.65 -17.85 3.80
CA TYR A 146 0.64 -17.00 3.18
C TYR A 146 -0.77 -17.58 3.35
N ASP A 147 -1.61 -16.83 4.07
CA ASP A 147 -3.05 -17.06 4.18
C ASP A 147 -3.80 -15.85 3.62
N PRO A 148 -4.52 -15.98 2.48
CA PRO A 148 -5.18 -14.86 1.83
C PRO A 148 -6.29 -14.21 2.68
N ASP A 149 -6.79 -14.89 3.71
CA ASP A 149 -7.88 -14.40 4.55
C ASP A 149 -7.37 -13.73 5.84
N VAL A 150 -6.08 -13.82 6.14
CA VAL A 150 -5.49 -13.28 7.38
C VAL A 150 -4.74 -11.97 7.14
N CYS A 151 -5.09 -10.94 7.92
CA CYS A 151 -4.31 -9.71 8.03
C CYS A 151 -3.57 -9.67 9.38
N ASN A 152 -2.25 -9.80 9.37
CA ASN A 152 -1.43 -9.80 10.58
C ASN A 152 -1.08 -8.36 11.04
N LEU A 153 -1.99 -7.71 11.77
CA LEU A 153 -1.80 -6.35 12.29
C LEU A 153 -0.56 -6.21 13.20
N THR A 154 -0.22 -7.25 13.94
CA THR A 154 0.96 -7.26 14.80
C THR A 154 2.24 -7.18 13.98
N LYS A 155 2.36 -8.00 12.92
CA LYS A 155 3.50 -7.96 11.98
C LYS A 155 3.60 -6.59 11.31
N ILE A 156 2.49 -6.07 10.77
CA ILE A 156 2.45 -4.74 10.12
C ILE A 156 2.94 -3.66 11.08
N ASN A 157 2.39 -3.58 12.29
CA ASN A 157 2.77 -2.54 13.26
C ASN A 157 4.20 -2.70 13.78
N GLN A 158 4.73 -3.91 13.86
CA GLN A 158 6.15 -4.13 14.17
C GLN A 158 7.05 -3.61 13.06
N SER A 159 6.70 -3.84 11.78
CA SER A 159 7.43 -3.32 10.63
C SER A 159 7.31 -1.80 10.51
N LEU A 160 6.12 -1.23 10.71
CA LEU A 160 5.91 0.23 10.69
C LEU A 160 6.77 0.95 11.74
N ARG A 161 7.00 0.33 12.90
CA ARG A 161 7.90 0.87 13.93
C ARG A 161 9.37 0.93 13.50
N ARG A 162 9.78 0.14 12.51
CA ARG A 162 11.16 0.15 11.97
C ARG A 162 11.38 1.26 10.96
N LEU A 163 10.31 1.80 10.38
CA LEU A 163 10.41 2.93 9.47
C LEU A 163 11.08 4.14 10.18
N THR A 164 10.97 4.27 11.50
CA THR A 164 11.47 5.42 12.27
C THR A 164 12.97 5.72 12.07
N LYS A 165 13.23 6.65 11.15
CA LYS A 165 14.09 7.83 11.23
C LYS A 165 13.42 8.93 10.41
#